data_AF-A0A093YBS3-F1
#
_entry.id   AF-A0A093YBS3-F1
#
_cell.length_a   1.000
_cell.length_b   1.000
_cell.length_c   1.000
_cell.angle_alpha   90.00
_cell.angle_beta   90.00
_cell.angle_gamma   90.00
#
_symmetry.space_group_name_H-M   'P 1'
#
loop_
_entity.id
_entity.type
_entity.pdbx_description
1 polymer ?
#
loop_
_entity_poly.entity_id
_entity_poly.type
_entity_poly.pdbx_seq_one_letter_code
_entity_poly.pdbx_strand_id
1 'polypeptide(L)'
;MPSTVRSHFGQIIEYIPDRLYLASYTTTPGPDTYFPYHDKQPSRRSPSKRSSRAIDGPEPVAKDQNPPCYFSVDDTLLYNAFHHDFGPLHIGHLYRFAVQFHDILGAPENKARPVVFYSKADPRSRANAACLLACYMVLIQSWAPHLALAPIAQADPPMMPFRDAGYSQADYGITVQDVVYGVWRAKEEGFCALPQFDLEEYERYERVDQGDFNWLTPDFLAFASPQHTPVAPIAKSSPLYATLPSTLDEVDAHPTLPQPFKNVLTHFAERDIGLVVRLNSELYSPSYFTALGIEHLDMIFDDGTCPPLTTVRKFITLAHETITVKKKGIAVHCKAGLGRTGCLIGAYLIYRYGFTANEIVAFMRFMRPGMVVGPQQHWLHLNQGTFRKWWEREQFEIEMRAQIESEIKAKLAAAPSTPTKATQKFRLNSAQVATPPNGSRRAPLGEVDNERNSLGVQEDCLPAPTPGQPRKGSRSGHDRHHPYGRNTGSYGSSEEANDVKRETEMISIHRQSVHGESEDEEWNVRVRTTRKSSRSPARSETRSVSHTTTTVYSAIDNDSSNDIENIGSGRPKTPGSMKSGSGSQTLGMKVRGSPKRADSLMRDKAPAGVRKASGRVGSVNLSSAVTRKASGI
;
A
#
# COMPACT_ATOMS: atom_id res chain seq x y z
N MET A 1 -37.59 -11.21 42.63
CA MET A 1 -36.33 -10.77 42.01
C MET A 1 -36.04 -11.73 40.86
N PRO A 2 -36.31 -11.38 39.59
CA PRO A 2 -35.92 -12.25 38.50
C PRO A 2 -34.38 -12.25 38.43
N SER A 3 -33.82 -13.46 38.37
CA SER A 3 -32.40 -13.71 38.18
C SER A 3 -31.88 -12.92 36.98
N THR A 4 -30.88 -12.09 37.21
CA THR A 4 -30.09 -11.43 36.16
C THR A 4 -29.49 -12.51 35.26
N VAL A 5 -30.17 -12.80 34.15
CA VAL A 5 -29.57 -13.46 32.99
C VAL A 5 -28.44 -12.54 32.56
N ARG A 6 -27.20 -12.87 32.94
CA ARG A 6 -26.03 -12.21 32.36
C ARG A 6 -26.17 -12.38 30.86
N SER A 7 -26.33 -11.27 30.15
CA SER A 7 -26.46 -11.26 28.70
C SER A 7 -25.24 -11.97 28.08
N HIS A 8 -25.44 -13.19 27.60
CA HIS A 8 -24.43 -14.02 26.94
C HIS A 8 -24.07 -13.52 25.53
N PHE A 9 -24.31 -12.23 25.25
CA PHE A 9 -24.41 -11.70 23.90
C PHE A 9 -23.28 -10.75 23.59
N GLY A 10 -22.51 -11.06 22.56
CA GLY A 10 -21.83 -10.05 21.77
C GLY A 10 -22.69 -9.63 20.57
N GLN A 11 -22.19 -8.66 19.82
CA GLN A 11 -22.86 -8.04 18.68
C GLN A 11 -23.18 -9.07 17.59
N ILE A 12 -24.40 -9.02 17.02
CA ILE A 12 -24.81 -9.78 15.82
C ILE A 12 -25.04 -8.76 14.70
N ILE A 13 -24.34 -8.95 13.59
CA ILE A 13 -24.30 -8.07 12.43
C ILE A 13 -24.83 -8.84 11.23
N GLU A 14 -25.84 -8.28 10.57
CA GLU A 14 -26.43 -8.86 9.37
C GLU A 14 -25.62 -8.45 8.13
N TYR A 15 -25.08 -9.43 7.40
CA TYR A 15 -24.37 -9.21 6.13
C TYR A 15 -25.28 -9.46 4.93
N ILE A 16 -25.99 -10.58 4.94
CA ILE A 16 -27.00 -10.92 3.92
C ILE A 16 -28.30 -11.24 4.65
N PRO A 17 -29.39 -10.50 4.37
CA PRO A 17 -30.66 -10.68 5.05
C PRO A 17 -31.12 -12.13 5.06
N ASP A 18 -31.55 -12.60 6.24
CA ASP A 18 -32.04 -13.95 6.52
C ASP A 18 -31.08 -15.10 6.16
N ARG A 19 -29.81 -14.81 5.80
CA ARG A 19 -28.87 -15.82 5.31
C ARG A 19 -27.53 -15.82 6.02
N LEU A 20 -26.88 -14.67 6.18
CA LEU A 20 -25.51 -14.60 6.68
C LEU A 20 -25.35 -13.50 7.72
N TYR A 21 -24.83 -13.90 8.86
CA TYR A 21 -24.58 -13.04 10.00
C TYR A 21 -23.15 -13.20 10.49
N LEU A 22 -22.56 -12.09 10.92
CA LEU A 22 -21.32 -12.04 11.68
C LEU A 22 -21.67 -11.79 13.14
N ALA A 23 -21.22 -12.64 14.05
CA ALA A 23 -21.50 -12.48 15.47
C ALA A 23 -20.26 -12.56 16.34
N SER A 24 -20.40 -12.16 17.60
CA SER A 24 -19.39 -12.38 18.63
C SER A 24 -20.04 -12.93 19.89
N TYR A 25 -19.41 -13.90 20.53
CA TYR A 25 -19.95 -14.52 21.74
C TYR A 25 -18.86 -14.74 22.78
N THR A 26 -19.21 -14.64 24.07
CA THR A 26 -18.31 -14.95 25.20
C THR A 26 -18.26 -16.44 25.51
N THR A 27 -19.27 -17.19 25.06
CA THR A 27 -19.40 -18.65 25.21
C THR A 27 -19.85 -19.24 23.89
N THR A 28 -19.50 -20.50 23.62
CA THR A 28 -19.91 -21.20 22.41
C THR A 28 -21.44 -21.16 22.24
N PRO A 29 -21.96 -20.66 21.11
CA PRO A 29 -23.40 -20.60 20.88
C PRO A 29 -23.97 -22.00 20.66
N GLY A 30 -25.24 -22.16 21.03
CA GLY A 30 -26.00 -23.40 20.90
C GLY A 30 -27.45 -23.14 20.53
N PRO A 31 -28.33 -24.17 20.53
CA PRO A 31 -29.73 -24.04 20.12
C PRO A 31 -30.53 -23.00 20.93
N ASP A 32 -30.15 -22.80 22.20
CA ASP A 32 -30.80 -21.84 23.11
C ASP A 32 -30.20 -20.42 23.05
N THR A 33 -29.18 -20.21 22.21
CA THR A 33 -28.60 -18.87 22.03
C THR A 33 -29.59 -17.98 21.29
N TYR A 34 -29.90 -16.82 21.88
CA TYR A 34 -30.79 -15.86 21.23
C TYR A 34 -30.25 -15.46 19.86
N PHE A 35 -31.15 -15.49 18.89
CA PHE A 35 -30.92 -15.03 17.54
C PHE A 35 -32.08 -14.10 17.16
N PRO A 36 -31.79 -12.87 16.68
CA PRO A 36 -32.82 -11.93 16.28
C PRO A 36 -33.42 -12.38 14.95
N TYR A 37 -34.41 -13.26 15.00
CA TYR A 37 -35.20 -13.55 13.81
C TYR A 37 -35.98 -12.30 13.40
N HIS A 38 -35.96 -11.96 12.11
CA HIS A 38 -36.85 -10.92 11.60
C HIS A 38 -38.29 -11.38 11.83
N ASP A 39 -39.04 -10.62 12.63
CA ASP A 39 -40.49 -10.77 12.68
C ASP A 39 -41.01 -10.54 11.27
N LYS A 40 -41.44 -11.61 10.59
CA LYS A 40 -42.20 -11.48 9.35
C LYS A 40 -43.34 -10.53 9.67
N GLN A 41 -43.34 -9.34 9.05
CA GLN A 41 -44.46 -8.41 9.17
C GLN A 41 -45.73 -9.25 9.04
N PRO A 42 -46.66 -9.19 10.01
CA PRO A 42 -47.89 -9.94 9.89
C PRO A 42 -48.49 -9.50 8.57
N SER A 43 -48.59 -10.43 7.62
CA SER A 43 -49.19 -10.18 6.32
C SER A 43 -50.46 -9.39 6.62
N ARG A 44 -50.59 -8.17 6.08
CA ARG A 44 -51.80 -7.36 6.24
C ARG A 44 -52.96 -8.17 5.67
N ARG A 45 -53.54 -9.07 6.47
CA ARG A 45 -54.81 -9.70 6.19
C ARG A 45 -55.77 -8.53 6.15
N SER A 46 -56.28 -8.21 4.97
CA SER A 46 -57.37 -7.25 4.83
C SER A 46 -58.45 -7.64 5.86
N PRO A 47 -59.00 -6.70 6.63
CA PRO A 47 -59.96 -7.03 7.67
C PRO A 47 -61.23 -7.56 7.00
N SER A 48 -61.34 -8.89 6.85
CA SER A 48 -62.59 -9.50 6.44
C SER A 48 -63.54 -9.43 7.60
N LYS A 49 -64.61 -8.63 7.44
CA LYS A 49 -65.73 -8.57 8.38
C LYS A 49 -66.25 -9.98 8.69
N ARG A 50 -66.02 -10.49 9.91
CA ARG A 50 -67.09 -11.11 10.69
C ARG A 50 -66.73 -11.38 12.16
N SER A 51 -67.72 -11.04 13.00
CA SER A 51 -68.11 -11.73 14.23
C SER A 51 -67.23 -11.58 15.47
N SER A 52 -67.61 -10.61 16.29
CA SER A 52 -67.31 -10.54 17.73
C SER A 52 -67.76 -11.81 18.45
N ARG A 53 -66.81 -12.71 18.78
CA ARG A 53 -66.93 -13.64 19.91
C ARG A 53 -65.55 -14.19 20.28
N ALA A 54 -65.21 -14.00 21.56
CA ALA A 54 -64.09 -14.55 22.33
C ALA A 54 -62.67 -14.09 21.93
N ILE A 55 -62.20 -13.06 22.63
CA ILE A 55 -60.77 -12.78 22.87
C ILE A 55 -60.47 -13.41 24.23
N ASP A 56 -59.69 -14.49 24.24
CA ASP A 56 -58.59 -14.73 25.19
C ASP A 56 -58.08 -16.18 25.05
N GLY A 57 -56.94 -16.29 24.40
CA GLY A 57 -56.09 -17.47 24.37
C GLY A 57 -54.76 -17.05 23.74
N PRO A 58 -53.60 -17.38 24.32
CA PRO A 58 -52.32 -17.06 23.69
C PRO A 58 -52.26 -17.78 22.35
N GLU A 59 -52.23 -17.03 21.25
CA GLU A 59 -51.90 -17.60 19.95
C GLU A 59 -50.50 -18.24 20.09
N PRO A 60 -50.33 -19.53 19.74
CA PRO A 60 -49.02 -20.12 19.72
C PRO A 60 -48.21 -19.40 18.63
N VAL A 61 -47.27 -18.56 19.05
CA VAL A 61 -46.24 -18.01 18.16
C VAL A 61 -45.63 -19.21 17.43
N ALA A 62 -45.76 -19.24 16.11
CA ALA A 62 -45.31 -20.35 15.29
C ALA A 62 -43.82 -20.62 15.56
N LYS A 63 -43.52 -21.70 16.28
CA LYS A 63 -42.18 -22.22 16.60
C LYS A 63 -41.55 -22.96 15.40
N ASP A 64 -41.70 -22.42 14.19
CA ASP A 64 -41.29 -23.10 12.96
C ASP A 64 -40.16 -22.33 12.24
N GLN A 65 -39.20 -21.84 13.03
CA GLN A 65 -37.96 -21.27 12.50
C GLN A 65 -36.81 -22.20 12.86
N ASN A 66 -36.15 -22.72 11.82
CA ASN A 66 -35.00 -23.59 12.00
C ASN A 66 -33.88 -22.83 12.74
N PRO A 67 -33.25 -23.43 13.77
CA PRO A 67 -32.20 -22.77 14.54
C PRO A 67 -31.03 -22.39 13.62
N PRO A 68 -30.30 -21.30 13.87
CA PRO A 68 -29.17 -20.93 13.03
C PRO A 68 -28.07 -22.00 13.05
N CYS A 69 -27.28 -22.07 11.98
CA CYS A 69 -26.05 -22.83 11.95
C CYS A 69 -24.91 -21.92 12.40
N TYR A 70 -24.32 -22.21 13.55
CA TYR A 70 -23.18 -21.45 14.08
C TYR A 70 -21.87 -22.14 13.70
N PHE A 71 -20.89 -21.36 13.26
CA PHE A 71 -19.53 -21.85 13.07
C PHE A 71 -18.50 -20.74 13.35
N SER A 72 -17.30 -21.16 13.75
CA SER A 72 -16.18 -20.26 14.04
C SER A 72 -14.89 -20.87 13.51
N VAL A 73 -13.90 -20.00 13.31
CA VAL A 73 -12.55 -20.39 12.89
C VAL A 73 -11.47 -19.99 13.91
N ASP A 74 -11.86 -19.42 15.04
CA ASP A 74 -10.93 -18.86 16.04
C ASP A 74 -9.95 -19.90 16.62
N ASP A 75 -10.35 -21.17 16.65
CA ASP A 75 -9.54 -22.28 17.18
C ASP A 75 -8.94 -23.17 16.07
N THR A 76 -9.23 -22.87 14.80
CA THR A 76 -8.75 -23.65 13.64
C THR A 76 -7.81 -22.87 12.73
N LEU A 77 -8.03 -21.56 12.57
CA LEU A 77 -7.23 -20.66 11.75
C LEU A 77 -6.48 -19.70 12.67
N LEU A 78 -5.28 -20.11 13.06
CA LEU A 78 -4.46 -19.40 14.05
C LEU A 78 -3.47 -18.46 13.38
N TYR A 79 -3.53 -17.19 13.75
CA TYR A 79 -2.49 -16.23 13.39
C TYR A 79 -1.20 -16.50 14.19
N ASN A 80 -0.10 -16.78 13.49
CA ASN A 80 1.21 -16.97 14.11
C ASN A 80 1.88 -15.60 14.35
N ALA A 81 1.79 -15.10 15.59
CA ALA A 81 2.32 -13.78 15.94
C ALA A 81 3.84 -13.77 16.07
N PHE A 82 4.48 -12.76 15.48
CA PHE A 82 5.90 -12.51 15.71
C PHE A 82 6.15 -11.94 17.10
N HIS A 83 5.26 -11.05 17.57
CA HIS A 83 5.33 -10.45 18.88
C HIS A 83 3.93 -10.14 19.45
N HIS A 84 3.42 -8.92 19.21
CA HIS A 84 2.10 -8.48 19.68
C HIS A 84 1.12 -8.22 18.55
N ASP A 85 1.58 -8.36 17.30
CA ASP A 85 0.72 -8.46 16.13
C ASP A 85 -0.25 -9.64 16.28
N PHE A 86 -1.47 -9.46 15.80
CA PHE A 86 -2.56 -10.44 15.95
C PHE A 86 -3.32 -10.70 14.65
N GLY A 87 -2.93 -10.03 13.56
CA GLY A 87 -3.64 -10.04 12.29
C GLY A 87 -3.16 -8.92 11.36
N PRO A 88 -3.81 -8.77 10.19
CA PRO A 88 -4.94 -9.57 9.73
C PRO A 88 -4.54 -11.01 9.38
N LEU A 89 -5.52 -11.91 9.30
CA LEU A 89 -5.32 -13.24 8.73
C LEU A 89 -4.93 -13.13 7.25
N HIS A 90 -3.94 -13.92 6.82
CA HIS A 90 -3.41 -13.89 5.46
C HIS A 90 -4.25 -14.70 4.45
N ILE A 91 -3.88 -14.62 3.17
CA ILE A 91 -4.61 -15.23 2.04
C ILE A 91 -4.85 -16.75 2.19
N GLY A 92 -3.88 -17.50 2.72
CA GLY A 92 -4.06 -18.94 3.01
C GLY A 92 -5.20 -19.22 4.00
N HIS A 93 -5.32 -18.40 5.05
CA HIS A 93 -6.45 -18.47 5.98
C HIS A 93 -7.78 -18.15 5.30
N LEU A 94 -7.81 -17.13 4.43
CA LEU A 94 -9.01 -16.81 3.64
C LEU A 94 -9.43 -18.00 2.76
N TYR A 95 -8.48 -18.66 2.11
CA TYR A 95 -8.76 -19.82 1.29
C TYR A 95 -9.41 -20.94 2.12
N ARG A 96 -8.81 -21.32 3.25
CA ARG A 96 -9.35 -22.36 4.14
C ARG A 96 -10.72 -21.99 4.69
N PHE A 97 -10.91 -20.73 5.07
CA PHE A 97 -12.22 -20.20 5.47
C PHE A 97 -13.24 -20.33 4.35
N ALA A 98 -12.89 -19.97 3.12
CA ALA A 98 -13.79 -20.04 1.98
C ALA A 98 -14.27 -21.48 1.69
N VAL A 99 -13.35 -22.46 1.73
CA VAL A 99 -13.69 -23.88 1.57
C VAL A 99 -14.67 -24.32 2.64
N GLN A 100 -14.32 -24.12 3.92
CA GLN A 100 -15.18 -24.49 5.05
C GLN A 100 -16.55 -23.79 4.97
N PHE A 101 -16.56 -22.51 4.59
CA PHE A 101 -17.77 -21.72 4.50
C PHE A 101 -18.67 -22.19 3.34
N HIS A 102 -18.09 -22.55 2.19
CA HIS A 102 -18.85 -23.12 1.06
C HIS A 102 -19.43 -24.49 1.40
N ASP A 103 -18.71 -25.34 2.12
CA ASP A 103 -19.21 -26.63 2.59
C ASP A 103 -20.44 -26.44 3.50
N ILE A 104 -20.37 -25.50 4.44
CA ILE A 104 -21.47 -25.16 5.34
C ILE A 104 -22.67 -24.60 4.57
N LEU A 105 -22.44 -23.69 3.61
CA LEU A 105 -23.50 -23.11 2.80
C LEU A 105 -24.16 -24.13 1.85
N GLY A 106 -23.38 -25.10 1.36
CA GLY A 106 -23.81 -26.15 0.43
C GLY A 106 -24.52 -27.33 1.09
N ALA A 107 -24.32 -27.54 2.40
CA ALA A 107 -24.95 -28.62 3.15
C ALA A 107 -26.50 -28.57 3.03
N PRO A 108 -27.19 -29.68 2.68
CA PRO A 108 -28.63 -29.70 2.46
C PRO A 108 -29.45 -29.18 3.66
N GLU A 109 -28.99 -29.47 4.87
CA GLU A 109 -29.56 -29.01 6.14
C GLU A 109 -29.54 -27.50 6.32
N ASN A 110 -28.59 -26.80 5.69
CA ASN A 110 -28.40 -25.35 5.85
C ASN A 110 -29.04 -24.51 4.73
N LYS A 111 -29.73 -25.12 3.77
CA LYS A 111 -30.36 -24.40 2.64
C LYS A 111 -31.42 -23.37 3.08
N ALA A 112 -32.13 -23.65 4.17
CA ALA A 112 -33.21 -22.81 4.70
C ALA A 112 -32.90 -22.27 6.11
N ARG A 113 -31.62 -22.29 6.53
CA ARG A 113 -31.18 -21.85 7.85
C ARG A 113 -30.28 -20.62 7.73
N PRO A 114 -30.41 -19.63 8.63
CA PRO A 114 -29.40 -18.60 8.79
C PRO A 114 -28.06 -19.22 9.17
N VAL A 115 -26.98 -18.76 8.55
CA VAL A 115 -25.61 -19.14 8.91
C VAL A 115 -24.96 -17.98 9.65
N VAL A 116 -24.42 -18.29 10.83
CA VAL A 116 -23.79 -17.32 11.73
C VAL A 116 -22.32 -17.66 11.85
N PHE A 117 -21.49 -16.88 11.17
CA PHE A 117 -20.05 -16.89 11.38
C PHE A 117 -19.76 -16.08 12.65
N TYR A 118 -19.12 -16.68 13.65
CA TYR A 118 -18.87 -16.00 14.91
C TYR A 118 -17.41 -16.06 15.36
N SER A 119 -17.02 -15.06 16.16
CA SER A 119 -15.75 -15.01 16.88
C SER A 119 -15.96 -14.96 18.39
N LYS A 120 -14.86 -15.07 19.13
CA LYS A 120 -14.74 -14.65 20.53
C LYS A 120 -15.07 -13.16 20.64
N ALA A 121 -15.56 -12.76 21.81
CA ALA A 121 -16.01 -11.40 22.09
C ALA A 121 -14.87 -10.37 22.25
N ASP A 122 -13.59 -10.78 22.26
CA ASP A 122 -12.48 -9.86 22.42
C ASP A 122 -12.25 -9.01 21.15
N PRO A 123 -11.74 -7.77 21.28
CA PRO A 123 -11.59 -6.85 20.15
C PRO A 123 -10.67 -7.35 19.02
N ARG A 124 -9.73 -8.27 19.29
CA ARG A 124 -8.77 -8.78 18.29
C ARG A 124 -9.43 -9.86 17.45
N SER A 125 -10.07 -10.84 18.06
CA SER A 125 -10.81 -11.90 17.35
C SER A 125 -11.93 -11.31 16.50
N ARG A 126 -12.66 -10.31 17.04
CA ARG A 126 -13.68 -9.58 16.28
C ARG A 126 -13.12 -8.87 15.04
N ALA A 127 -11.96 -8.23 15.16
CA ALA A 127 -11.31 -7.58 14.03
C ALA A 127 -10.87 -8.59 12.95
N ASN A 128 -10.28 -9.72 13.35
CA ASN A 128 -9.89 -10.78 12.42
C ASN A 128 -11.08 -11.40 11.69
N ALA A 129 -12.14 -11.78 12.41
CA ALA A 129 -13.32 -12.38 11.80
C ALA A 129 -14.05 -11.40 10.87
N ALA A 130 -14.23 -10.14 11.28
CA ALA A 130 -14.83 -9.12 10.43
C ALA A 130 -14.01 -8.86 9.16
N CYS A 131 -12.68 -8.76 9.31
CA CYS A 131 -11.76 -8.56 8.19
C CYS A 131 -11.78 -9.75 7.23
N LEU A 132 -11.73 -10.98 7.74
CA LEU A 132 -11.79 -12.21 6.95
C LEU A 132 -13.08 -12.29 6.12
N LEU A 133 -14.23 -12.02 6.75
CA LEU A 133 -15.51 -12.04 6.07
C LEU A 133 -15.63 -10.91 5.04
N ALA A 134 -15.18 -9.71 5.36
CA ALA A 134 -15.19 -8.59 4.41
C ALA A 134 -14.27 -8.85 3.21
N CYS A 135 -13.07 -9.42 3.43
CA CYS A 135 -12.17 -9.82 2.35
C CYS A 135 -12.77 -10.94 1.50
N TYR A 136 -13.46 -11.91 2.10
CA TYR A 136 -14.23 -12.93 1.38
C TYR A 136 -15.27 -12.30 0.44
N MET A 137 -16.03 -11.30 0.93
CA MET A 137 -17.04 -10.61 0.12
C MET A 137 -16.42 -9.88 -1.07
N VAL A 138 -15.28 -9.23 -0.87
CA VAL A 138 -14.59 -8.49 -1.94
C VAL A 138 -13.93 -9.42 -2.96
N LEU A 139 -13.16 -10.41 -2.50
CA LEU A 139 -12.38 -11.26 -3.38
C LEU A 139 -13.24 -12.30 -4.11
N ILE A 140 -14.14 -12.99 -3.40
CA ILE A 140 -14.88 -14.13 -3.94
C ILE A 140 -16.26 -13.70 -4.43
N GLN A 141 -17.00 -12.92 -3.62
CA GLN A 141 -18.35 -12.46 -4.02
C GLN A 141 -18.32 -11.21 -4.90
N SER A 142 -17.14 -10.62 -5.13
CA SER A 142 -16.97 -9.41 -5.95
C SER A 142 -17.80 -8.21 -5.50
N TRP A 143 -17.98 -8.07 -4.19
CA TRP A 143 -18.59 -6.86 -3.62
C TRP A 143 -17.62 -5.68 -3.71
N ALA A 144 -18.18 -4.48 -3.86
CA ALA A 144 -17.43 -3.25 -3.67
C ALA A 144 -17.07 -3.07 -2.17
N PRO A 145 -15.90 -2.47 -1.84
CA PRO A 145 -15.46 -2.28 -0.45
C PRO A 145 -16.52 -1.67 0.47
N HIS A 146 -17.20 -0.62 0.01
CA HIS A 146 -18.21 0.08 0.81
C HIS A 146 -19.40 -0.82 1.20
N LEU A 147 -19.78 -1.81 0.38
CA LEU A 147 -20.83 -2.77 0.72
C LEU A 147 -20.36 -3.79 1.75
N ALA A 148 -19.12 -4.26 1.64
CA ALA A 148 -18.54 -5.21 2.59
C ALA A 148 -18.27 -4.58 3.97
N LEU A 149 -18.00 -3.27 4.00
CA LEU A 149 -17.70 -2.50 5.21
C LEU A 149 -18.95 -1.92 5.90
N ALA A 150 -20.01 -1.64 5.15
CA ALA A 150 -21.23 -1.01 5.70
C ALA A 150 -21.81 -1.76 6.93
N PRO A 151 -21.91 -3.10 6.96
CA PRO A 151 -22.46 -3.81 8.11
C PRO A 151 -21.64 -3.65 9.40
N ILE A 152 -20.32 -3.49 9.28
CA ILE A 152 -19.41 -3.41 10.43
C ILE A 152 -19.05 -1.97 10.81
N ALA A 153 -19.53 -0.99 10.06
CA ALA A 153 -19.33 0.41 10.36
C ALA A 153 -20.00 0.77 11.70
N GLN A 154 -19.29 1.55 12.53
CA GLN A 154 -19.77 1.97 13.86
C GLN A 154 -20.14 0.81 14.79
N ALA A 155 -19.52 -0.37 14.60
CA ALA A 155 -19.67 -1.48 15.53
C ALA A 155 -19.24 -1.08 16.95
N ASP A 156 -20.07 -1.40 17.94
CA ASP A 156 -19.83 -1.10 19.36
C ASP A 156 -19.88 -2.39 20.19
N PRO A 157 -18.83 -2.74 20.96
CA PRO A 157 -17.53 -2.06 21.07
C PRO A 157 -16.76 -1.97 19.74
N PRO A 158 -15.85 -1.00 19.53
CA PRO A 158 -15.06 -0.94 18.29
C PRO A 158 -14.15 -2.17 18.14
N MET A 159 -13.79 -2.46 16.89
CA MET A 159 -12.78 -3.46 16.56
C MET A 159 -11.38 -2.89 16.79
N MET A 160 -10.43 -3.75 17.20
CA MET A 160 -9.04 -3.32 17.40
C MET A 160 -8.35 -3.09 16.05
N PRO A 161 -7.68 -1.95 15.80
CA PRO A 161 -6.80 -1.79 14.65
C PRO A 161 -5.62 -2.77 14.69
N PHE A 162 -5.18 -3.24 13.53
CA PHE A 162 -4.02 -4.12 13.42
C PHE A 162 -2.73 -3.32 13.61
N ARG A 163 -1.85 -3.83 14.48
CA ARG A 163 -0.53 -3.27 14.75
C ARG A 163 0.57 -3.98 13.97
N ASP A 164 1.80 -3.48 14.06
CA ASP A 164 2.97 -4.12 13.46
C ASP A 164 3.57 -5.23 14.33
N ALA A 165 4.51 -5.96 13.71
CA ALA A 165 5.26 -7.07 14.29
C ALA A 165 6.52 -6.63 15.08
N GLY A 166 6.70 -5.32 15.31
CA GLY A 166 7.84 -4.77 16.02
C GLY A 166 7.81 -4.99 17.54
N TYR A 167 8.98 -4.89 18.15
CA TYR A 167 9.15 -4.97 19.61
C TYR A 167 8.82 -3.65 20.34
N SER A 168 8.82 -2.53 19.62
CA SER A 168 8.46 -1.22 20.17
C SER A 168 6.96 -1.13 20.51
N GLN A 169 6.60 -0.10 21.27
CA GLN A 169 5.19 0.25 21.44
C GLN A 169 4.58 0.65 20.09
N ALA A 170 3.36 0.17 19.81
CA ALA A 170 2.69 0.49 18.57
C ALA A 170 2.21 1.95 18.59
N ASP A 171 2.63 2.70 17.57
CA ASP A 171 2.26 4.10 17.34
C ASP A 171 1.58 4.30 15.96
N TYR A 172 1.30 3.21 15.27
CA TYR A 172 0.66 3.15 13.97
C TYR A 172 -0.28 1.94 13.92
N GLY A 173 -1.46 2.09 13.32
CA GLY A 173 -2.43 1.02 13.18
C GLY A 173 -3.19 1.11 11.87
N ILE A 174 -3.39 -0.04 11.22
CA ILE A 174 -4.24 -0.17 10.04
C ILE A 174 -5.58 -0.79 10.44
N THR A 175 -6.65 -0.36 9.79
CA THR A 175 -8.02 -0.77 10.09
C THR A 175 -8.51 -1.88 9.16
N VAL A 176 -9.67 -2.46 9.46
CA VAL A 176 -10.35 -3.38 8.53
C VAL A 176 -10.63 -2.69 7.19
N GLN A 177 -10.96 -1.40 7.19
CA GLN A 177 -11.17 -0.63 5.96
C GLN A 177 -9.91 -0.60 5.10
N ASP A 178 -8.74 -0.35 5.69
CA ASP A 178 -7.46 -0.31 4.95
C ASP A 178 -7.13 -1.66 4.31
N VAL A 179 -7.38 -2.77 5.02
CA VAL A 179 -7.19 -4.13 4.49
C VAL A 179 -8.15 -4.40 3.34
N VAL A 180 -9.44 -4.10 3.50
CA VAL A 180 -10.45 -4.36 2.46
C VAL A 180 -10.16 -3.55 1.20
N TYR A 181 -9.79 -2.27 1.31
CA TYR A 181 -9.42 -1.46 0.15
C TYR A 181 -8.09 -1.89 -0.49
N GLY A 182 -7.09 -2.28 0.32
CA GLY A 182 -5.81 -2.78 -0.20
C GLY A 182 -5.99 -4.09 -0.97
N VAL A 183 -6.75 -5.04 -0.42
CA VAL A 183 -7.05 -6.31 -1.06
C VAL A 183 -7.92 -6.12 -2.31
N TRP A 184 -8.92 -5.24 -2.25
CA TRP A 184 -9.74 -4.89 -3.41
C TRP A 184 -8.90 -4.30 -4.55
N ARG A 185 -8.07 -3.30 -4.27
CA ARG A 185 -7.20 -2.70 -5.29
C ARG A 185 -6.23 -3.73 -5.87
N ALA A 186 -5.65 -4.59 -5.03
CA ALA A 186 -4.78 -5.67 -5.48
C ALA A 186 -5.51 -6.68 -6.39
N LYS A 187 -6.81 -6.94 -6.16
CA LYS A 187 -7.64 -7.73 -7.08
C LYS A 187 -7.84 -7.03 -8.42
N GLU A 188 -8.15 -5.73 -8.41
CA GLU A 188 -8.35 -4.95 -9.64
C GLU A 188 -7.07 -4.89 -10.49
N GLU A 189 -5.90 -4.85 -9.86
CA GLU A 189 -4.59 -4.91 -10.52
C GLU A 189 -4.15 -6.34 -10.88
N GLY A 190 -4.93 -7.36 -10.53
CA GLY A 190 -4.64 -8.77 -10.84
C GLY A 190 -3.59 -9.44 -9.95
N PHE A 191 -3.22 -8.87 -8.80
CA PHE A 191 -2.23 -9.45 -7.89
C PHE A 191 -2.80 -10.58 -7.02
N CYS A 192 -4.10 -10.55 -6.75
CA CYS A 192 -4.77 -11.47 -5.83
C CYS A 192 -5.84 -12.27 -6.57
N ALA A 193 -5.42 -13.21 -7.42
CA ALA A 193 -6.29 -14.04 -8.24
C ALA A 193 -6.44 -15.44 -7.61
N LEU A 194 -7.52 -15.64 -6.85
CA LEU A 194 -7.78 -16.90 -6.13
C LEU A 194 -7.84 -18.16 -7.01
N PRO A 195 -8.35 -18.14 -8.26
CA PRO A 195 -8.34 -19.34 -9.11
C PRO A 195 -6.94 -19.86 -9.44
N GLN A 196 -5.93 -18.99 -9.41
CA GLN A 196 -4.51 -19.32 -9.65
C GLN A 196 -3.73 -19.50 -8.36
N PHE A 197 -4.35 -19.29 -7.20
CA PHE A 197 -3.68 -19.38 -5.91
C PHE A 197 -3.52 -20.83 -5.48
N ASP A 198 -2.27 -21.27 -5.31
CA ASP A 198 -1.91 -22.58 -4.78
C ASP A 198 -1.66 -22.47 -3.27
N LEU A 199 -2.57 -23.06 -2.49
CA LEU A 199 -2.47 -23.07 -1.03
C LEU A 199 -1.31 -23.94 -0.54
N GLU A 200 -1.06 -25.08 -1.17
CA GLU A 200 -0.01 -26.02 -0.75
C GLU A 200 1.36 -25.40 -0.97
N GLU A 201 1.57 -24.74 -2.11
CA GLU A 201 2.77 -23.98 -2.37
C GLU A 201 2.97 -22.85 -1.36
N TYR A 202 1.92 -22.06 -1.10
CA TYR A 202 1.98 -20.93 -0.18
C TYR A 202 2.39 -21.38 1.25
N GLU A 203 1.71 -22.39 1.80
CA GLU A 203 1.99 -22.93 3.14
C GLU A 203 3.31 -23.73 3.20
N ARG A 204 3.79 -24.23 2.05
CA ARG A 204 5.10 -24.85 1.97
C ARG A 204 6.19 -23.80 2.14
N TYR A 205 6.21 -22.79 1.30
CA TYR A 205 7.34 -21.87 1.22
C TYR A 205 7.34 -20.76 2.25
N GLU A 206 6.22 -20.50 2.94
CA GLU A 206 6.23 -19.61 4.11
C GLU A 206 7.06 -20.16 5.28
N ARG A 207 7.33 -21.47 5.31
CA ARG A 207 8.10 -22.08 6.40
C ARG A 207 9.60 -21.80 6.28
N VAL A 208 10.23 -21.62 7.44
CA VAL A 208 11.68 -21.37 7.56
C VAL A 208 12.53 -22.51 7.01
N ASP A 209 12.12 -23.77 7.22
CA ASP A 209 12.82 -24.94 6.69
C ASP A 209 12.67 -25.11 5.17
N GLN A 210 11.77 -24.34 4.54
CA GLN A 210 11.52 -24.39 3.10
C GLN A 210 12.01 -23.17 2.33
N GLY A 211 12.42 -22.10 3.01
CA GLY A 211 12.98 -20.89 2.39
C GLY A 211 12.42 -19.58 2.93
N ASP A 212 11.30 -19.60 3.67
CA ASP A 212 10.60 -18.43 4.22
C ASP A 212 10.41 -17.30 3.19
N PHE A 213 9.58 -17.58 2.19
CA PHE A 213 9.24 -16.63 1.13
C PHE A 213 7.77 -16.67 0.73
N ASN A 214 7.28 -15.53 0.25
CA ASN A 214 5.95 -15.42 -0.33
C ASN A 214 5.99 -14.49 -1.56
N TRP A 215 5.19 -14.84 -2.57
CA TRP A 215 4.84 -13.93 -3.64
C TRP A 215 3.87 -12.86 -3.12
N LEU A 216 4.18 -11.60 -3.38
CA LEU A 216 3.33 -10.46 -3.03
C LEU A 216 2.51 -10.01 -4.24
N THR A 217 3.12 -10.01 -5.42
CA THR A 217 2.49 -9.77 -6.72
C THR A 217 3.08 -10.76 -7.72
N PRO A 218 2.58 -10.85 -8.96
CA PRO A 218 3.23 -11.66 -10.00
C PRO A 218 4.70 -11.28 -10.28
N ASP A 219 5.08 -10.04 -9.92
CA ASP A 219 6.41 -9.49 -10.19
C ASP A 219 7.35 -9.56 -8.98
N PHE A 220 6.82 -9.57 -7.75
CA PHE A 220 7.62 -9.44 -6.53
C PHE A 220 7.48 -10.62 -5.58
N LEU A 221 8.63 -11.14 -5.17
CA LEU A 221 8.78 -12.13 -4.10
C LEU A 221 9.57 -11.52 -2.94
N ALA A 222 9.07 -11.69 -1.72
CA ALA A 222 9.75 -11.30 -0.50
C ALA A 222 10.21 -12.55 0.25
N PHE A 223 11.47 -12.57 0.70
CA PHE A 223 12.05 -13.73 1.39
C PHE A 223 13.01 -13.34 2.52
N ALA A 224 13.27 -14.28 3.44
CA ALA A 224 14.33 -14.15 4.43
C ALA A 224 15.71 -14.42 3.82
N SER A 225 16.77 -13.84 4.39
CA SER A 225 18.13 -14.04 3.88
C SER A 225 18.55 -15.51 4.02
N PRO A 226 19.01 -16.16 2.94
CA PRO A 226 19.73 -17.41 3.04
C PRO A 226 20.96 -17.28 3.94
N GLN A 227 21.40 -18.39 4.51
CA GLN A 227 22.57 -18.47 5.37
C GLN A 227 23.45 -19.62 4.88
N HIS A 228 24.64 -19.30 4.40
CA HIS A 228 25.60 -20.30 3.92
C HIS A 228 27.01 -19.70 3.83
N THR A 229 28.03 -20.50 4.14
CA THR A 229 29.44 -20.12 3.98
C THR A 229 30.05 -20.77 2.74
N PRO A 230 30.92 -20.08 1.98
CA PRO A 230 31.43 -18.73 2.22
C PRO A 230 30.41 -17.61 1.88
N VAL A 231 30.57 -16.45 2.52
CA VAL A 231 29.71 -15.27 2.30
C VAL A 231 30.24 -14.32 1.21
N ALA A 232 31.56 -14.29 1.02
CA ALA A 232 32.17 -13.43 0.01
C ALA A 232 31.83 -13.91 -1.42
N PRO A 233 31.77 -13.00 -2.41
CA PRO A 233 31.68 -13.38 -3.81
C PRO A 233 32.81 -14.32 -4.23
N ILE A 234 32.46 -15.43 -4.87
CA ILE A 234 33.43 -16.42 -5.35
C ILE A 234 33.98 -15.94 -6.70
N ALA A 235 35.28 -15.62 -6.72
CA ALA A 235 35.97 -15.16 -7.93
C ALA A 235 36.10 -16.28 -8.96
N LYS A 236 36.02 -15.95 -10.26
CA LYS A 236 36.17 -16.91 -11.38
C LYS A 236 37.49 -17.67 -11.39
N SER A 237 38.54 -17.11 -10.80
CA SER A 237 39.86 -17.75 -10.65
C SER A 237 39.93 -18.74 -9.48
N SER A 238 38.94 -18.74 -8.58
CA SER A 238 38.92 -19.62 -7.41
C SER A 238 38.51 -21.04 -7.82
N PRO A 239 39.14 -22.09 -7.26
CA PRO A 239 38.67 -23.47 -7.43
C PRO A 239 37.21 -23.67 -7.01
N LEU A 240 36.73 -22.88 -6.04
CA LEU A 240 35.33 -22.90 -5.58
C LEU A 240 34.34 -22.41 -6.64
N TYR A 241 34.80 -21.70 -7.69
CA TYR A 241 33.92 -21.26 -8.75
C TYR A 241 33.39 -22.45 -9.57
N ALA A 242 34.22 -23.47 -9.77
CA ALA A 242 33.84 -24.68 -10.50
C ALA A 242 32.83 -25.56 -9.75
N THR A 243 32.62 -25.32 -8.44
CA THR A 243 31.65 -26.05 -7.63
C THR A 243 30.30 -25.34 -7.53
N LEU A 244 30.15 -24.14 -8.12
CA LEU A 244 28.88 -23.42 -8.12
C LEU A 244 27.85 -24.16 -8.99
N PRO A 245 26.64 -24.40 -8.47
CA PRO A 245 25.61 -25.05 -9.26
C PRO A 245 25.10 -24.10 -10.35
N SER A 246 25.11 -24.59 -11.58
CA SER A 246 24.66 -23.89 -12.79
C SER A 246 23.37 -24.48 -13.36
N THR A 247 22.96 -25.66 -12.89
CA THR A 247 21.70 -26.33 -13.25
C THR A 247 20.91 -26.74 -12.01
N LEU A 248 19.62 -27.02 -12.16
CA LEU A 248 18.76 -27.45 -11.05
C LEU A 248 19.21 -28.79 -10.45
N ASP A 249 19.66 -29.73 -11.29
CA ASP A 249 20.19 -31.02 -10.83
C ASP A 249 21.45 -30.83 -9.98
N GLU A 250 22.31 -29.86 -10.34
CA GLU A 250 23.49 -29.51 -9.54
C GLU A 250 23.12 -28.83 -8.22
N VAL A 251 22.06 -28.01 -8.19
CA VAL A 251 21.54 -27.42 -6.94
C VAL A 251 21.07 -28.53 -5.99
N ASP A 252 20.29 -29.48 -6.50
CA ASP A 252 19.77 -30.60 -5.70
C ASP A 252 20.91 -31.50 -5.18
N ALA A 253 21.87 -31.84 -6.05
CA ALA A 253 23.03 -32.66 -5.71
C ALA A 253 24.08 -31.93 -4.86
N HIS A 254 23.99 -30.60 -4.69
CA HIS A 254 25.05 -29.83 -4.04
C HIS A 254 25.27 -30.28 -2.58
N PRO A 255 26.50 -30.66 -2.19
CA PRO A 255 26.74 -31.37 -0.92
C PRO A 255 26.59 -30.49 0.32
N THR A 256 26.91 -29.18 0.23
CA THR A 256 26.94 -28.29 1.40
C THR A 256 25.79 -27.31 1.49
N LEU A 257 24.98 -27.16 0.43
CA LEU A 257 23.91 -26.16 0.42
C LEU A 257 22.77 -26.62 1.34
N PRO A 258 22.32 -25.80 2.30
CA PRO A 258 21.17 -26.12 3.12
C PRO A 258 19.90 -26.27 2.28
N GLN A 259 19.01 -27.18 2.67
CA GLN A 259 17.75 -27.41 1.96
C GLN A 259 16.91 -26.13 1.71
N PRO A 260 16.75 -25.20 2.68
CA PRO A 260 16.02 -23.96 2.43
C PRO A 260 16.64 -23.14 1.30
N PHE A 261 17.98 -23.12 1.19
CA PHE A 261 18.66 -22.37 0.15
C PHE A 261 18.55 -23.07 -1.22
N LYS A 262 18.62 -24.41 -1.25
CA LYS A 262 18.32 -25.18 -2.47
C LYS A 262 16.91 -24.87 -2.99
N ASN A 263 15.91 -24.91 -2.10
CA ASN A 263 14.53 -24.58 -2.45
C ASN A 263 14.39 -23.17 -3.04
N VAL A 264 15.05 -22.17 -2.44
CA VAL A 264 15.06 -20.79 -2.97
C VAL A 264 15.67 -20.73 -4.38
N LEU A 265 16.83 -21.35 -4.59
CA LEU A 265 17.51 -21.36 -5.88
C LEU A 265 16.66 -22.05 -6.95
N THR A 266 16.10 -23.22 -6.63
CA THR A 266 15.22 -23.98 -7.52
C THR A 266 13.98 -23.17 -7.88
N HIS A 267 13.28 -22.63 -6.88
CA HIS A 267 12.05 -21.86 -7.10
C HIS A 267 12.29 -20.62 -7.96
N PHE A 268 13.41 -19.93 -7.75
CA PHE A 268 13.72 -18.68 -8.47
C PHE A 268 14.05 -18.94 -9.94
N ALA A 269 14.79 -20.02 -10.22
CA ALA A 269 15.07 -20.44 -11.58
C ALA A 269 13.79 -20.91 -12.32
N GLU A 270 12.92 -21.68 -11.65
CA GLU A 270 11.66 -22.15 -12.23
C GLU A 270 10.62 -21.04 -12.46
N ARG A 271 10.66 -19.98 -11.64
CA ARG A 271 9.70 -18.86 -11.71
C ARG A 271 10.24 -17.62 -12.40
N ASP A 272 11.30 -17.76 -13.20
CA ASP A 272 11.85 -16.67 -14.01
C ASP A 272 12.20 -15.41 -13.20
N ILE A 273 12.71 -15.59 -11.96
CA ILE A 273 13.31 -14.49 -11.20
C ILE A 273 14.60 -14.07 -11.91
N GLY A 274 14.65 -12.81 -12.35
CA GLY A 274 15.81 -12.25 -13.04
C GLY A 274 16.73 -11.42 -12.14
N LEU A 275 16.24 -10.98 -10.99
CA LEU A 275 16.95 -10.08 -10.10
C LEU A 275 16.70 -10.42 -8.63
N VAL A 276 17.78 -10.53 -7.86
CA VAL A 276 17.78 -10.60 -6.40
C VAL A 276 18.35 -9.31 -5.83
N VAL A 277 17.60 -8.67 -4.92
CA VAL A 277 18.04 -7.46 -4.22
C VAL A 277 18.24 -7.77 -2.73
N ARG A 278 19.48 -7.61 -2.26
CA ARG A 278 19.88 -7.82 -0.86
C ARG A 278 19.96 -6.49 -0.10
N LEU A 279 19.27 -6.42 1.03
CA LEU A 279 19.17 -5.21 1.86
C LEU A 279 19.90 -5.32 3.22
N ASN A 280 20.43 -6.49 3.55
CA ASN A 280 21.17 -6.77 4.79
C ASN A 280 22.63 -7.13 4.54
N SER A 281 23.41 -7.17 5.64
CA SER A 281 24.77 -7.69 5.64
C SER A 281 24.83 -9.09 5.03
N GLU A 282 25.97 -9.41 4.44
CA GLU A 282 26.21 -10.64 3.69
C GLU A 282 26.13 -11.88 4.61
N LEU A 283 25.20 -12.79 4.32
CA LEU A 283 25.04 -14.08 5.01
C LEU A 283 25.23 -15.28 4.06
N TYR A 284 25.48 -15.00 2.78
CA TYR A 284 25.69 -15.98 1.72
C TYR A 284 26.42 -15.32 0.55
N SER A 285 27.10 -16.12 -0.28
CA SER A 285 27.74 -15.63 -1.50
C SER A 285 26.72 -15.36 -2.61
N PRO A 286 26.68 -14.16 -3.22
CA PRO A 286 25.79 -13.88 -4.35
C PRO A 286 26.09 -14.75 -5.58
N SER A 287 27.27 -15.38 -5.60
CA SER A 287 27.72 -16.23 -6.71
C SER A 287 26.77 -17.39 -7.02
N TYR A 288 26.07 -17.94 -6.02
CA TYR A 288 25.07 -19.01 -6.22
C TYR A 288 23.88 -18.57 -7.09
N PHE A 289 23.43 -17.32 -6.96
CA PHE A 289 22.38 -16.77 -7.83
C PHE A 289 22.93 -16.46 -9.22
N THR A 290 24.10 -15.81 -9.29
CA THR A 290 24.68 -15.43 -10.59
C THR A 290 25.11 -16.62 -11.45
N ALA A 291 25.45 -17.76 -10.83
CA ALA A 291 25.77 -19.00 -11.53
C ALA A 291 24.54 -19.59 -12.25
N LEU A 292 23.34 -19.35 -11.72
CA LEU A 292 22.06 -19.69 -12.34
C LEU A 292 21.54 -18.60 -13.30
N GLY A 293 22.35 -17.59 -13.61
CA GLY A 293 21.97 -16.49 -14.51
C GLY A 293 21.04 -15.44 -13.88
N ILE A 294 20.90 -15.43 -12.55
CA ILE A 294 20.08 -14.46 -11.83
C ILE A 294 20.95 -13.27 -11.41
N GLU A 295 20.56 -12.05 -11.80
CA GLU A 295 21.29 -10.84 -11.39
C GLU A 295 21.18 -10.64 -9.88
N HIS A 296 22.26 -10.15 -9.26
CA HIS A 296 22.29 -9.91 -7.82
C HIS A 296 22.77 -8.48 -7.54
N LEU A 297 22.05 -7.75 -6.70
CA LEU A 297 22.37 -6.38 -6.34
C LEU A 297 22.29 -6.15 -4.82
N ASP A 298 23.34 -5.54 -4.27
CA ASP A 298 23.37 -5.04 -2.91
C ASP A 298 22.86 -3.60 -2.83
N MET A 299 21.84 -3.40 -1.99
CA MET A 299 21.26 -2.10 -1.63
C MET A 299 21.12 -2.01 -0.11
N ILE A 300 22.22 -2.28 0.60
CA ILE A 300 22.25 -2.50 2.05
C ILE A 300 21.98 -1.20 2.81
N PHE A 301 21.14 -1.29 3.84
CA PHE A 301 20.96 -0.24 4.86
C PHE A 301 20.59 -0.86 6.21
N ASP A 302 20.77 -0.08 7.28
CA ASP A 302 20.71 -0.55 8.66
C ASP A 302 19.34 -1.11 9.05
N ASP A 303 19.34 -2.15 9.88
CA ASP A 303 18.11 -2.82 10.30
C ASP A 303 17.23 -1.91 11.16
N GLY A 304 15.91 -2.01 10.98
CA GLY A 304 14.93 -1.14 11.65
C GLY A 304 14.90 0.32 11.18
N THR A 305 15.80 0.75 10.29
CA THR A 305 15.82 2.11 9.72
C THR A 305 14.97 2.22 8.44
N CYS A 306 14.84 3.44 7.90
CA CYS A 306 14.12 3.72 6.66
C CYS A 306 15.11 4.03 5.53
N PRO A 307 14.87 3.55 4.30
CA PRO A 307 15.80 3.76 3.20
C PRO A 307 15.84 5.24 2.76
N PRO A 308 17.01 5.79 2.42
CA PRO A 308 17.11 7.10 1.78
C PRO A 308 16.34 7.12 0.46
N LEU A 309 15.72 8.26 0.12
CA LEU A 309 14.94 8.39 -1.11
C LEU A 309 15.76 8.14 -2.39
N THR A 310 17.07 8.39 -2.36
CA THR A 310 17.99 8.05 -3.45
C THR A 310 18.06 6.54 -3.70
N THR A 311 18.15 5.75 -2.62
CA THR A 311 18.10 4.28 -2.66
C THR A 311 16.75 3.80 -3.18
N VAL A 312 15.64 4.38 -2.70
CA VAL A 312 14.29 4.05 -3.18
C VAL A 312 14.15 4.34 -4.67
N ARG A 313 14.62 5.51 -5.11
CA ARG A 313 14.58 5.90 -6.52
C ARG A 313 15.35 4.93 -7.41
N LYS A 314 16.56 4.55 -6.99
CA LYS A 314 17.38 3.53 -7.69
C LYS A 314 16.65 2.19 -7.78
N PHE A 315 16.02 1.74 -6.69
CA PHE A 315 15.26 0.50 -6.66
C PHE A 315 14.07 0.55 -7.62
N ILE A 316 13.29 1.65 -7.60
CA ILE A 316 12.13 1.81 -8.48
C ILE A 316 12.53 1.75 -9.96
N THR A 317 13.59 2.47 -10.35
CA THR A 317 14.07 2.46 -11.75
C THR A 317 14.47 1.04 -12.18
N LEU A 318 15.28 0.36 -11.37
CA LEU A 318 15.73 -0.99 -11.67
C LEU A 318 14.57 -1.99 -11.73
N ALA A 319 13.64 -1.90 -10.77
CA ALA A 319 12.50 -2.78 -10.71
C ALA A 319 11.56 -2.55 -11.89
N HIS A 320 11.30 -1.29 -12.24
CA HIS A 320 10.46 -0.96 -13.38
C HIS A 320 11.05 -1.47 -14.69
N GLU A 321 12.36 -1.31 -14.91
CA GLU A 321 13.06 -1.86 -16.08
C GLU A 321 13.01 -3.40 -16.11
N THR A 322 13.26 -4.06 -14.98
CA THR A 322 13.27 -5.53 -14.90
C THR A 322 11.88 -6.11 -15.22
N ILE A 323 10.82 -5.47 -14.72
CA ILE A 323 9.44 -5.91 -14.96
C ILE A 323 8.99 -5.58 -16.40
N THR A 324 9.18 -4.34 -16.86
CA THR A 324 8.59 -3.88 -18.12
C THR A 324 9.41 -4.22 -19.36
N VAL A 325 10.75 -4.22 -19.24
CA VAL A 325 11.67 -4.47 -20.36
C VAL A 325 12.14 -5.92 -20.34
N LYS A 326 12.70 -6.39 -19.21
CA LYS A 326 13.24 -7.76 -19.12
C LYS A 326 12.14 -8.82 -18.95
N LYS A 327 10.95 -8.43 -18.48
CA LYS A 327 9.82 -9.34 -18.20
C LYS A 327 10.20 -10.48 -17.26
N LYS A 328 10.93 -10.14 -16.19
CA LYS A 328 11.42 -11.09 -15.19
C LYS A 328 10.93 -10.68 -13.80
N GLY A 329 10.75 -11.67 -12.92
CA GLY A 329 10.38 -11.42 -11.53
C GLY A 329 11.57 -10.91 -10.71
N ILE A 330 11.27 -10.30 -9.56
CA ILE A 330 12.24 -9.70 -8.64
C ILE A 330 12.05 -10.28 -7.25
N ALA A 331 13.12 -10.82 -6.68
CA ALA A 331 13.16 -11.30 -5.31
C ALA A 331 13.91 -10.30 -4.43
N VAL A 332 13.29 -9.85 -3.34
CA VAL A 332 13.90 -8.86 -2.42
C VAL A 332 13.96 -9.44 -1.02
N HIS A 333 15.12 -9.34 -0.38
CA HIS A 333 15.27 -9.78 1.01
C HIS A 333 16.04 -8.80 1.87
N CYS A 334 15.74 -8.88 3.16
CA CYS A 334 16.59 -8.38 4.24
C CYS A 334 16.90 -9.56 5.16
N LYS A 335 17.05 -9.35 6.48
CA LYS A 335 17.25 -10.47 7.42
C LYS A 335 16.03 -11.42 7.42
N ALA A 336 14.84 -10.89 7.70
CA ALA A 336 13.59 -11.65 7.78
C ALA A 336 12.64 -11.44 6.59
N GLY A 337 12.99 -10.57 5.64
CA GLY A 337 12.12 -10.27 4.49
C GLY A 337 10.85 -9.48 4.83
N LEU A 338 10.84 -8.72 5.95
CA LEU A 338 9.64 -8.03 6.45
C LEU A 338 9.72 -6.50 6.38
N GLY A 339 10.58 -5.89 7.21
CA GLY A 339 10.64 -4.43 7.36
C GLY A 339 11.24 -3.71 6.14
N ARG A 340 12.57 -3.79 5.99
CA ARG A 340 13.33 -3.15 4.90
C ARG A 340 12.82 -3.54 3.50
N THR A 341 12.52 -4.83 3.32
CA THR A 341 11.91 -5.37 2.10
C THR A 341 10.57 -4.70 1.80
N GLY A 342 9.70 -4.59 2.81
CA GLY A 342 8.40 -3.92 2.66
C GLY A 342 8.50 -2.44 2.32
N CYS A 343 9.54 -1.73 2.78
CA CYS A 343 9.74 -0.33 2.41
C CYS A 343 9.94 -0.16 0.90
N LEU A 344 10.81 -0.97 0.28
CA LEU A 344 11.15 -0.83 -1.14
C LEU A 344 10.04 -1.35 -2.04
N ILE A 345 9.49 -2.54 -1.75
CA ILE A 345 8.37 -3.10 -2.53
C ILE A 345 7.14 -2.19 -2.38
N GLY A 346 6.82 -1.77 -1.16
CA GLY A 346 5.69 -0.88 -0.90
C GLY A 346 5.82 0.47 -1.63
N ALA A 347 7.02 1.06 -1.66
CA ALA A 347 7.27 2.29 -2.40
C ALA A 347 7.05 2.12 -3.91
N TYR A 348 7.49 1.01 -4.49
CA TYR A 348 7.24 0.70 -5.90
C TYR A 348 5.75 0.53 -6.18
N LEU A 349 5.02 -0.21 -5.33
CA LEU A 349 3.61 -0.48 -5.55
C LEU A 349 2.75 0.79 -5.39
N ILE A 350 3.13 1.72 -4.50
CA ILE A 350 2.54 3.07 -4.44
C ILE A 350 2.86 3.85 -5.72
N TYR A 351 4.12 3.86 -6.14
CA TYR A 351 4.56 4.58 -7.35
C TYR A 351 3.78 4.12 -8.59
N ARG A 352 3.68 2.80 -8.83
CA ARG A 352 3.14 2.26 -10.09
C ARG A 352 1.61 2.10 -10.09
N TYR A 353 1.01 1.79 -8.95
CA TYR A 353 -0.39 1.38 -8.85
C TYR A 353 -1.24 2.28 -7.92
N GLY A 354 -0.64 3.33 -7.36
CA GLY A 354 -1.38 4.37 -6.65
C GLY A 354 -2.02 3.95 -5.33
N PHE A 355 -1.56 2.84 -4.73
CA PHE A 355 -2.00 2.46 -3.38
C PHE A 355 -1.75 3.61 -2.39
N THR A 356 -2.62 3.71 -1.37
CA THR A 356 -2.25 4.47 -0.17
C THR A 356 -1.24 3.68 0.68
N ALA A 357 -0.52 4.37 1.56
CA ALA A 357 0.41 3.68 2.46
C ALA A 357 -0.29 2.64 3.35
N ASN A 358 -1.49 2.93 3.84
CA ASN A 358 -2.25 2.00 4.68
C ASN A 358 -2.69 0.77 3.86
N GLU A 359 -3.26 1.00 2.67
CA GLU A 359 -3.70 -0.06 1.76
C GLU A 359 -2.54 -1.00 1.41
N ILE A 360 -1.36 -0.46 1.08
CA ILE A 360 -0.24 -1.31 0.67
C ILE A 360 0.38 -2.09 1.82
N VAL A 361 0.49 -1.49 3.02
CA VAL A 361 0.94 -2.21 4.22
C VAL A 361 -0.04 -3.33 4.54
N ALA A 362 -1.34 -3.05 4.44
CA ALA A 362 -2.39 -4.03 4.70
C ALA A 362 -2.37 -5.19 3.69
N PHE A 363 -2.25 -4.88 2.39
CA PHE A 363 -2.14 -5.90 1.34
C PHE A 363 -0.87 -6.74 1.48
N MET A 364 0.28 -6.11 1.70
CA MET A 364 1.53 -6.86 1.92
C MET A 364 1.43 -7.77 3.14
N ARG A 365 0.79 -7.34 4.24
CA ARG A 365 0.54 -8.20 5.42
C ARG A 365 -0.48 -9.31 5.16
N PHE A 366 -1.43 -9.08 4.25
CA PHE A 366 -2.37 -10.10 3.80
C PHE A 366 -1.69 -11.20 2.96
N MET A 367 -0.60 -10.86 2.25
CA MET A 367 0.20 -11.84 1.50
C MET A 367 1.35 -12.45 2.32
N ARG A 368 2.02 -11.64 3.14
CA ARG A 368 3.14 -12.03 4.03
C ARG A 368 3.02 -11.25 5.36
N PRO A 369 2.54 -11.90 6.44
CA PRO A 369 2.37 -11.24 7.73
C PRO A 369 3.64 -10.53 8.24
N GLY A 370 3.44 -9.42 8.96
CA GLY A 370 4.53 -8.70 9.63
C GLY A 370 5.34 -7.71 8.77
N MET A 371 5.06 -7.57 7.47
CA MET A 371 5.77 -6.60 6.62
C MET A 371 5.57 -5.13 7.08
N VAL A 372 6.63 -4.33 6.88
CA VAL A 372 6.77 -2.91 7.29
C VAL A 372 6.66 -2.73 8.81
N VAL A 373 7.78 -2.44 9.47
CA VAL A 373 7.92 -2.53 10.94
C VAL A 373 8.27 -1.19 11.57
N GLY A 374 7.62 -0.85 12.69
CA GLY A 374 7.89 0.33 13.49
C GLY A 374 7.89 1.64 12.68
N PRO A 375 8.98 2.44 12.71
CA PRO A 375 9.04 3.77 12.09
C PRO A 375 8.89 3.76 10.56
N GLN A 376 9.08 2.59 9.93
CA GLN A 376 8.92 2.40 8.49
C GLN A 376 7.48 2.64 8.03
N GLN A 377 6.49 2.40 8.90
CA GLN A 377 5.07 2.64 8.60
C GLN A 377 4.79 4.14 8.40
N HIS A 378 5.23 4.96 9.37
CA HIS A 378 5.14 6.43 9.27
C HIS A 378 5.94 6.95 8.07
N TRP A 379 7.14 6.42 7.84
CA TRP A 379 7.96 6.82 6.70
C TRP A 379 7.25 6.57 5.36
N LEU A 380 6.65 5.39 5.17
CA LEU A 380 5.93 5.07 3.94
C LEU A 380 4.71 5.99 3.78
N HIS A 381 4.00 6.27 4.88
CA HIS A 381 2.86 7.17 4.91
C HIS A 381 3.24 8.62 4.55
N LEU A 382 4.35 9.13 5.06
CA LEU A 382 4.82 10.50 4.78
C LEU A 382 5.35 10.64 3.34
N ASN A 383 5.93 9.59 2.77
CA ASN A 383 6.57 9.64 1.45
C ASN A 383 5.67 9.18 0.29
N GLN A 384 4.48 8.63 0.55
CA GLN A 384 3.60 8.10 -0.50
C GLN A 384 3.28 9.13 -1.62
N GLY A 385 3.13 10.41 -1.26
CA GLY A 385 2.88 11.48 -2.23
C GLY A 385 4.07 11.72 -3.15
N THR A 386 5.29 11.57 -2.65
CA THR A 386 6.52 11.66 -3.44
C THR A 386 6.59 10.52 -4.46
N PHE A 387 6.26 9.29 -4.06
CA PHE A 387 6.29 8.14 -4.94
C PHE A 387 5.28 8.25 -6.10
N ARG A 388 4.05 8.71 -5.82
CA ARG A 388 3.05 8.95 -6.88
C ARG A 388 3.47 10.07 -7.83
N LYS A 389 4.01 11.17 -7.30
CA LYS A 389 4.52 12.29 -8.11
C LYS A 389 5.65 11.87 -9.06
N TRP A 390 6.50 10.93 -8.64
CA TRP A 390 7.54 10.39 -9.51
C TRP A 390 6.95 9.66 -10.73
N TRP A 391 5.92 8.85 -10.53
CA TRP A 391 5.23 8.18 -11.64
C TRP A 391 4.55 9.17 -12.57
N GLU A 392 3.79 10.11 -12.02
CA GLU A 392 3.10 11.15 -12.79
C GLU A 392 4.09 11.96 -13.65
N ARG A 393 5.21 12.38 -13.08
CA ARG A 393 6.26 13.11 -13.81
C ARG A 393 6.82 12.26 -14.96
N GLU A 394 7.11 11.00 -14.72
CA GLU A 394 7.66 10.12 -15.76
C GLU A 394 6.67 9.85 -16.89
N GLN A 395 5.40 9.61 -16.57
CA GLN A 395 4.36 9.47 -17.60
C GLN A 395 4.24 10.73 -18.44
N PHE A 396 4.24 11.91 -17.79
CA PHE A 396 4.24 13.19 -18.49
C PHE A 396 5.47 13.37 -19.40
N GLU A 397 6.66 13.01 -18.92
CA GLU A 397 7.89 13.09 -19.72
C GLU A 397 7.87 12.12 -20.92
N ILE A 398 7.33 10.91 -20.76
CA ILE A 398 7.16 9.94 -21.83
C ILE A 398 6.19 10.47 -22.89
N GLU A 399 5.03 10.97 -22.46
CA GLU A 399 4.02 11.55 -23.35
C GLU A 399 4.57 12.75 -24.12
N MET A 400 5.27 13.67 -23.44
CA MET A 400 5.88 14.84 -24.08
C MET A 400 6.97 14.46 -25.09
N ARG A 401 7.81 13.47 -24.78
CA ARG A 401 8.82 12.95 -25.72
C ARG A 401 8.16 12.34 -26.96
N ALA A 402 7.11 11.54 -26.78
CA ALA A 402 6.37 10.93 -27.89
C ALA A 402 5.69 12.00 -28.78
N GLN A 403 5.16 13.07 -28.19
CA GLN A 403 4.59 14.20 -28.93
C GLN A 403 5.67 14.92 -29.77
N ILE A 404 6.81 15.25 -29.16
CA ILE A 404 7.93 15.90 -29.86
C ILE A 404 8.43 15.01 -31.02
N GLU A 405 8.57 13.70 -30.80
CA GLU A 405 8.99 12.77 -31.84
C GLU A 405 7.98 12.71 -33.01
N SER A 406 6.69 12.67 -32.70
CA SER A 406 5.62 12.72 -33.70
C SER A 406 5.65 14.01 -34.51
N GLU A 407 5.85 15.16 -33.86
CA GLU A 407 5.97 16.46 -34.53
C GLU A 407 7.20 16.53 -35.44
N ILE A 408 8.36 16.04 -34.98
CA ILE A 408 9.58 15.98 -35.79
C ILE A 408 9.34 15.11 -37.02
N LYS A 409 8.72 13.94 -36.85
CA LYS A 409 8.38 13.03 -37.95
C LYS A 409 7.41 13.67 -38.95
N ALA A 410 6.41 14.40 -38.48
CA ALA A 410 5.47 15.13 -39.32
C ALA A 410 6.15 16.25 -40.12
N LYS A 411 7.06 17.02 -39.49
CA LYS A 411 7.84 18.08 -40.16
C LYS A 411 8.79 17.50 -41.21
N LEU A 412 9.43 16.36 -40.95
CA LEU A 412 10.28 15.65 -41.91
C LEU A 412 9.46 15.11 -43.11
N ALA A 413 8.24 14.63 -42.88
CA ALA A 413 7.35 14.17 -43.95
C ALA A 413 6.77 15.31 -44.80
N ALA A 414 6.64 16.51 -44.24
CA ALA A 414 6.15 17.71 -44.93
C ALA A 414 7.27 18.48 -45.68
N ALA A 415 8.54 18.05 -45.58
CA ALA A 415 9.63 18.69 -46.30
C ALA A 415 9.53 18.38 -47.80
N PRO A 416 9.43 19.39 -48.69
CA PRO A 416 9.32 19.16 -50.13
C PRO A 416 10.60 18.52 -50.68
N SER A 417 10.45 17.37 -51.35
CA SER A 417 11.53 16.71 -52.06
C SER A 417 11.97 17.57 -53.25
N THR A 418 13.06 18.33 -53.11
CA THR A 418 13.70 18.99 -54.24
C THR A 418 14.38 17.92 -55.11
N PRO A 419 14.04 17.82 -56.41
CA PRO A 419 14.64 16.81 -57.29
C PRO A 419 16.11 17.15 -57.51
N THR A 420 17.00 16.33 -56.95
CA THR A 420 18.44 16.43 -57.19
C THR A 420 18.72 15.96 -58.62
N LYS A 421 19.21 16.85 -59.48
CA LYS A 421 19.68 16.49 -60.83
C LYS A 421 20.76 15.42 -60.73
N ALA A 422 20.52 14.28 -61.37
CA ALA A 422 21.48 13.18 -61.49
C ALA A 422 22.73 13.64 -62.25
N THR A 423 23.88 13.68 -61.58
CA THR A 423 25.18 13.84 -62.21
C THR A 423 25.58 12.51 -62.87
N GLN A 424 25.59 12.49 -64.21
CA GLN A 424 26.08 11.36 -64.99
C GLN A 424 27.58 11.13 -64.70
N LYS A 425 27.92 9.89 -64.35
CA LYS A 425 29.29 9.40 -64.27
C LYS A 425 29.86 9.26 -65.68
N PHE A 426 30.85 10.08 -66.03
CA PHE A 426 31.81 9.75 -67.09
C PHE A 426 33.11 9.27 -66.44
N ARG A 427 33.50 8.03 -66.75
CA ARG A 427 34.87 7.52 -66.55
C ARG A 427 35.56 7.54 -67.91
N LEU A 428 36.77 8.10 -67.97
CA LEU A 428 37.80 7.68 -68.92
C LEU A 428 39.19 8.09 -68.43
N ASN A 429 40.13 7.21 -68.74
CA ASN A 429 41.49 7.11 -68.23
C ASN A 429 42.50 7.81 -69.18
N SER A 430 43.56 8.34 -68.57
CA SER A 430 44.97 8.36 -69.02
C SER A 430 45.46 9.29 -70.15
N ALA A 431 46.56 9.99 -69.77
CA ALA A 431 47.78 10.29 -70.53
C ALA A 431 48.00 11.67 -71.21
N GLN A 432 49.03 12.34 -70.67
CA GLN A 432 50.10 13.12 -71.33
C GLN A 432 50.00 14.65 -71.54
N VAL A 433 50.91 15.33 -70.78
CA VAL A 433 51.89 16.38 -71.18
C VAL A 433 51.41 17.81 -71.45
N ALA A 434 51.81 18.74 -70.56
CA ALA A 434 52.67 19.93 -70.82
C ALA A 434 52.40 21.10 -69.84
N THR A 435 53.42 21.51 -69.09
CA THR A 435 53.59 22.82 -68.42
C THR A 435 54.58 23.69 -69.22
N PRO A 436 54.78 25.02 -69.01
CA PRO A 436 54.08 26.09 -68.25
C PRO A 436 53.96 27.40 -69.14
N PRO A 437 53.96 28.71 -68.69
CA PRO A 437 53.95 29.33 -67.35
C PRO A 437 53.03 30.57 -67.14
N ASN A 438 52.64 30.86 -65.88
CA ASN A 438 52.94 32.10 -65.14
C ASN A 438 51.96 32.34 -63.95
N GLY A 439 52.53 32.69 -62.79
CA GLY A 439 51.97 33.78 -61.96
C GLY A 439 51.32 33.43 -60.62
N SER A 440 52.14 33.49 -59.56
CA SER A 440 51.80 34.04 -58.23
C SER A 440 51.18 33.17 -57.12
N ARG A 441 52.10 32.59 -56.33
CA ARG A 441 52.28 32.71 -54.85
C ARG A 441 51.14 32.36 -53.86
N ARG A 442 51.46 31.29 -53.10
CA ARG A 442 51.29 31.02 -51.65
C ARG A 442 49.98 30.37 -51.14
N ALA A 443 50.11 29.08 -50.82
CA ALA A 443 49.47 28.39 -49.69
C ALA A 443 50.34 28.59 -48.42
N PRO A 444 50.17 27.89 -47.26
CA PRO A 444 49.13 26.92 -46.86
C PRO A 444 48.69 27.01 -45.36
N LEU A 445 47.83 26.07 -44.94
CA LEU A 445 47.53 25.66 -43.56
C LEU A 445 48.78 25.31 -42.72
N GLY A 446 48.62 25.32 -41.40
CA GLY A 446 49.47 24.58 -40.46
C GLY A 446 48.69 24.14 -39.21
N GLU A 447 48.61 22.82 -38.99
CA GLU A 447 48.40 22.19 -37.69
C GLU A 447 49.72 22.20 -36.90
N VAL A 448 49.68 22.33 -35.57
CA VAL A 448 50.56 21.63 -34.61
C VAL A 448 50.04 21.76 -33.17
N ASP A 449 50.17 20.66 -32.44
CA ASP A 449 49.97 20.48 -31.00
C ASP A 449 50.92 21.29 -30.10
N ASN A 450 50.45 21.55 -28.87
CA ASN A 450 51.09 21.25 -27.57
C ASN A 450 51.05 22.37 -26.48
N GLU A 451 50.78 21.92 -25.26
CA GLU A 451 50.57 22.53 -23.93
C GLU A 451 51.04 23.97 -23.56
N ARG A 452 50.17 24.73 -22.86
CA ARG A 452 50.25 25.09 -21.41
C ARG A 452 49.27 26.20 -20.99
N ASN A 453 48.49 25.89 -19.95
CA ASN A 453 48.09 26.73 -18.81
C ASN A 453 47.15 27.96 -18.98
N SER A 454 46.09 27.94 -18.15
CA SER A 454 45.47 29.07 -17.40
C SER A 454 44.02 29.44 -17.75
N LEU A 455 43.12 29.08 -16.82
CA LEU A 455 42.12 29.95 -16.15
C LEU A 455 41.16 30.78 -17.03
N GLY A 456 39.85 30.51 -16.89
CA GLY A 456 38.83 31.53 -17.17
C GLY A 456 37.44 31.00 -17.49
N VAL A 457 36.67 30.68 -16.46
CA VAL A 457 35.21 30.55 -16.49
C VAL A 457 34.59 31.90 -16.86
N GLN A 458 33.73 31.95 -17.87
CA GLN A 458 32.71 33.01 -18.00
C GLN A 458 31.40 32.41 -18.54
N GLU A 459 30.50 32.08 -17.62
CA GLU A 459 29.09 32.36 -17.81
C GLU A 459 28.89 33.88 -17.64
N ASP A 460 28.15 34.54 -18.54
CA ASP A 460 27.06 35.43 -18.11
C ASP A 460 26.24 35.98 -19.30
N CYS A 461 24.99 35.52 -19.32
CA CYS A 461 23.72 36.18 -19.61
C CYS A 461 23.69 37.61 -20.20
N LEU A 462 23.03 37.70 -21.37
CA LEU A 462 21.78 38.44 -21.66
C LEU A 462 21.74 40.00 -21.52
N PRO A 463 20.77 40.66 -22.20
CA PRO A 463 21.05 41.85 -23.01
C PRO A 463 20.77 43.21 -22.33
N ALA A 464 21.28 44.23 -23.02
CA ALA A 464 21.29 45.65 -22.69
C ALA A 464 19.92 46.31 -22.43
N PRO A 465 19.93 47.39 -21.63
CA PRO A 465 18.98 48.49 -21.78
C PRO A 465 19.64 49.76 -22.38
N THR A 466 18.91 50.33 -23.33
CA THR A 466 19.14 51.55 -24.10
C THR A 466 18.98 52.87 -23.30
N PRO A 467 19.41 54.03 -23.86
CA PRO A 467 20.00 55.16 -23.15
C PRO A 467 19.08 56.38 -22.95
N GLY A 468 19.40 57.26 -21.98
CA GLY A 468 18.65 58.51 -21.82
C GLY A 468 19.10 59.50 -20.73
N GLN A 469 20.33 60.01 -20.81
CA GLN A 469 20.71 61.45 -20.67
C GLN A 469 20.41 62.26 -19.35
N PRO A 470 20.98 63.49 -19.12
CA PRO A 470 22.05 63.69 -18.13
C PRO A 470 21.88 64.87 -17.13
N ARG A 471 22.73 64.95 -16.09
CA ARG A 471 23.33 66.15 -15.43
C ARG A 471 24.11 65.70 -14.17
N LYS A 472 25.42 65.87 -14.02
CA LYS A 472 26.33 67.04 -13.91
C LYS A 472 26.50 67.57 -12.46
N GLY A 473 27.65 67.20 -11.88
CA GLY A 473 28.42 67.89 -10.82
C GLY A 473 27.89 67.80 -9.39
N SER A 474 28.64 68.02 -8.32
CA SER A 474 30.08 68.14 -8.04
C SER A 474 30.18 68.45 -6.54
N ARG A 475 31.13 67.82 -5.85
CA ARG A 475 31.87 68.32 -4.67
C ARG A 475 31.22 68.37 -3.26
N SER A 476 32.10 68.01 -2.32
CA SER A 476 32.17 68.38 -0.89
C SER A 476 31.21 67.60 0.02
N GLY A 477 31.62 66.97 1.12
CA GLY A 477 32.90 66.92 1.83
C GLY A 477 32.60 66.62 3.30
N HIS A 478 33.52 65.93 3.99
CA HIS A 478 33.68 65.86 5.46
C HIS A 478 32.53 65.18 6.25
N ASP A 479 32.74 64.44 7.34
CA ASP A 479 33.91 63.96 8.08
C ASP A 479 33.39 62.98 9.15
N ARG A 480 34.26 62.11 9.67
CA ARG A 480 34.23 61.44 11.01
C ARG A 480 33.18 60.33 11.22
N HIS A 481 33.52 59.12 11.66
CA HIS A 481 34.54 58.74 12.65
C HIS A 481 35.25 57.40 12.32
N HIS A 482 36.58 57.46 12.40
CA HIS A 482 37.53 56.37 12.73
C HIS A 482 37.32 55.89 14.19
N PRO A 483 38.09 54.92 14.78
CA PRO A 483 39.33 54.30 14.28
C PRO A 483 39.63 52.81 14.61
N TYR A 484 40.66 52.34 13.86
CA TYR A 484 41.75 51.39 14.13
C TYR A 484 41.45 49.93 14.56
N GLY A 485 42.10 48.90 14.00
CA GLY A 485 43.22 48.87 13.06
C GLY A 485 44.26 47.82 13.47
N ARG A 486 44.60 46.95 12.51
CA ARG A 486 45.73 46.00 12.51
C ARG A 486 47.09 46.69 12.66
N ASN A 487 48.11 45.93 13.10
CA ASN A 487 49.36 45.69 12.33
C ASN A 487 50.26 44.61 13.01
N THR A 488 50.73 43.57 12.29
CA THR A 488 52.03 43.39 11.54
C THR A 488 53.26 43.47 12.45
N GLY A 489 54.36 42.70 12.38
CA GLY A 489 55.01 41.74 11.47
C GLY A 489 56.44 41.52 12.08
N SER A 490 57.21 40.47 11.83
CA SER A 490 58.29 40.43 10.82
C SER A 490 59.44 39.48 11.28
N TYR A 491 59.98 38.70 10.33
CA TYR A 491 61.36 38.20 10.07
C TYR A 491 62.43 37.88 11.15
N GLY A 492 63.17 36.77 10.89
CA GLY A 492 64.54 36.44 11.33
C GLY A 492 64.81 34.91 11.39
N SER A 493 65.21 34.24 10.29
CA SER A 493 66.57 33.76 9.89
C SER A 493 67.10 32.46 10.55
N SER A 494 67.05 31.37 9.77
CA SER A 494 68.06 30.31 9.44
C SER A 494 69.03 29.65 10.46
N GLU A 495 68.98 28.30 10.44
CA GLU A 495 70.07 27.26 10.55
C GLU A 495 70.77 27.10 11.92
N GLU A 496 71.10 25.93 12.49
CA GLU A 496 71.32 24.56 12.01
C GLU A 496 71.32 23.54 13.20
N ALA A 497 70.98 22.28 12.91
CA ALA A 497 71.40 20.99 13.49
C ALA A 497 71.31 20.59 15.00
N ASN A 498 70.72 19.38 15.17
CA ASN A 498 70.98 18.28 16.10
C ASN A 498 70.16 18.07 17.40
N ASP A 499 69.77 16.79 17.53
CA ASP A 499 69.32 16.02 18.69
C ASP A 499 67.94 16.34 19.30
N VAL A 500 67.02 15.36 19.27
CA VAL A 500 66.80 14.43 20.38
C VAL A 500 65.69 13.43 20.01
N LYS A 501 66.00 12.18 20.35
CA LYS A 501 65.22 10.93 20.31
C LYS A 501 63.75 11.05 20.72
N ARG A 502 62.89 10.29 20.02
CA ARG A 502 61.63 9.75 20.55
C ARG A 502 61.88 8.30 20.97
N GLU A 503 61.95 8.07 22.27
CA GLU A 503 61.67 6.78 22.93
C GLU A 503 60.38 7.02 23.75
N THR A 504 59.27 6.31 23.51
CA THR A 504 58.95 4.92 23.89
C THR A 504 58.95 4.72 25.40
N GLU A 505 57.80 4.31 25.96
CA GLU A 505 57.62 3.51 27.19
C GLU A 505 56.10 3.44 27.48
N MET A 506 55.45 2.39 27.99
CA MET A 506 55.72 0.97 28.31
C MET A 506 54.42 0.49 29.02
N ILE A 507 53.85 -0.72 28.84
CA ILE A 507 53.99 -1.96 29.67
C ILE A 507 52.72 -2.81 29.37
N SER A 508 52.81 -3.92 28.62
CA SER A 508 52.96 -5.36 29.03
C SER A 508 51.69 -6.01 29.62
N ILE A 509 51.02 -6.95 28.92
CA ILE A 509 51.24 -8.41 28.76
C ILE A 509 51.09 -9.24 30.05
N HIS A 510 50.05 -10.09 30.10
CA HIS A 510 50.22 -11.49 30.50
C HIS A 510 49.33 -12.43 29.67
N ARG A 511 49.89 -13.60 29.37
CA ARG A 511 49.48 -14.60 28.37
C ARG A 511 49.52 -15.96 29.06
N GLN A 512 48.53 -16.81 28.83
CA GLN A 512 48.57 -18.29 28.90
C GLN A 512 47.13 -18.84 28.69
N SER A 513 46.91 -20.10 28.37
CA SER A 513 46.99 -20.76 27.07
C SER A 513 46.22 -22.10 27.17
N VAL A 514 45.47 -22.48 26.12
CA VAL A 514 45.20 -23.88 25.63
C VAL A 514 44.01 -24.70 26.21
N HIS A 515 43.31 -25.35 25.26
CA HIS A 515 42.18 -26.32 25.31
C HIS A 515 40.81 -25.71 25.66
N GLY A 516 39.67 -25.99 25.01
CA GLY A 516 39.22 -26.99 24.04
C GLY A 516 37.71 -27.20 24.30
N GLU A 517 36.89 -27.50 23.28
CA GLU A 517 35.45 -27.88 23.36
C GLU A 517 34.49 -26.69 23.58
N SER A 518 33.67 -26.29 22.60
CA SER A 518 32.37 -26.82 22.14
C SER A 518 31.23 -26.63 23.14
N GLU A 519 30.13 -26.03 22.65
CA GLU A 519 28.79 -25.94 23.25
C GLU A 519 28.59 -24.87 24.34
N ASP A 520 28.01 -23.73 23.94
CA ASP A 520 27.27 -22.84 24.84
C ASP A 520 26.19 -22.11 24.04
N GLU A 521 24.93 -22.53 24.19
CA GLU A 521 23.74 -21.67 24.34
C GLU A 521 22.43 -22.52 24.35
N GLU A 522 22.34 -23.47 25.29
CA GLU A 522 21.07 -24.07 25.68
C GLU A 522 20.98 -24.11 27.21
N TRP A 523 20.72 -22.97 27.85
CA TRP A 523 20.26 -22.97 29.25
C TRP A 523 19.54 -21.68 29.61
N ASN A 524 18.20 -21.69 29.55
CA ASN A 524 17.32 -20.99 30.50
C ASN A 524 15.83 -21.33 30.26
N VAL A 525 15.51 -22.63 30.21
CA VAL A 525 14.14 -23.12 30.45
C VAL A 525 14.21 -24.24 31.49
N ARG A 526 14.12 -23.85 32.77
CA ARG A 526 13.44 -24.58 33.87
C ARG A 526 13.73 -23.88 35.20
N VAL A 527 12.78 -24.04 36.14
CA VAL A 527 12.79 -23.55 37.54
C VAL A 527 12.22 -22.11 37.63
N ARG A 528 10.97 -21.83 38.03
CA ARG A 528 10.14 -22.41 39.10
C ARG A 528 8.64 -22.27 38.84
N THR A 529 7.94 -23.39 38.90
CA THR A 529 6.53 -23.49 39.34
C THR A 529 6.51 -23.95 40.79
N THR A 530 6.04 -23.12 41.72
CA THR A 530 5.50 -23.57 43.02
C THR A 530 4.41 -22.63 43.52
N ARG A 531 3.21 -23.21 43.70
CA ARG A 531 2.03 -22.66 44.37
C ARG A 531 2.25 -22.54 45.89
N LYS A 532 1.70 -21.49 46.53
CA LYS A 532 0.84 -21.57 47.74
C LYS A 532 0.27 -20.21 48.17
N SER A 533 -0.75 -20.28 49.03
CA SER A 533 -1.91 -19.38 49.18
C SER A 533 -1.84 -18.40 50.37
N SER A 534 -2.66 -17.35 50.25
CA SER A 534 -3.37 -16.55 51.27
C SER A 534 -2.62 -15.70 52.31
N ARG A 535 -2.96 -14.39 52.35
CA ARG A 535 -3.57 -13.68 53.50
C ARG A 535 -4.07 -12.30 53.09
N SER A 536 -5.32 -12.00 53.45
CA SER A 536 -6.01 -10.71 53.28
C SER A 536 -5.52 -9.65 54.30
N PRO A 537 -5.82 -8.37 54.06
CA PRO A 537 -6.63 -7.65 55.06
C PRO A 537 -7.79 -6.85 54.44
N ALA A 538 -8.77 -6.55 55.30
CA ALA A 538 -10.06 -5.93 55.01
C ALA A 538 -10.05 -4.38 55.02
N ARG A 539 -11.09 -3.81 54.37
CA ARG A 539 -11.80 -2.48 54.48
C ARG A 539 -11.23 -1.43 55.47
N SER A 540 -11.32 -0.11 55.28
CA SER A 540 -12.17 0.84 54.51
C SER A 540 -11.26 1.94 53.88
N GLU A 541 -11.65 2.92 53.06
CA GLU A 541 -12.78 3.85 53.06
C GLU A 541 -12.81 4.64 51.72
N THR A 542 -13.95 5.28 51.46
CA THR A 542 -14.35 6.09 50.30
C THR A 542 -13.31 7.06 49.71
N ARG A 543 -13.15 7.04 48.38
CA ARG A 543 -12.92 8.27 47.59
C ARG A 543 -13.39 8.14 46.15
N SER A 544 -14.40 8.91 45.80
CA SER A 544 -14.82 9.22 44.44
C SER A 544 -13.75 10.07 43.75
N VAL A 545 -13.36 9.70 42.52
CA VAL A 545 -12.58 10.56 41.63
C VAL A 545 -13.26 10.58 40.28
N SER A 546 -13.85 11.72 39.97
CA SER A 546 -14.38 12.07 38.65
C SER A 546 -13.22 12.26 37.67
N HIS A 547 -13.27 11.61 36.51
CA HIS A 547 -12.44 12.00 35.37
C HIS A 547 -13.29 12.83 34.41
N THR A 548 -12.92 14.10 34.32
CA THR A 548 -13.46 15.09 33.38
C THR A 548 -12.94 14.77 31.98
N THR A 549 -13.88 14.53 31.06
CA THR A 549 -13.64 14.45 29.61
C THR A 549 -13.40 15.85 29.07
N THR A 550 -12.20 16.13 28.55
CA THR A 550 -11.93 17.34 27.77
C THR A 550 -12.11 17.01 26.29
N THR A 551 -13.27 17.40 25.75
CA THR A 551 -13.54 17.39 24.31
C THR A 551 -12.97 18.66 23.69
N VAL A 552 -11.95 18.54 22.83
CA VAL A 552 -11.50 19.65 21.99
C VAL A 552 -12.20 19.53 20.65
N TYR A 553 -13.18 20.40 20.40
CA TYR A 553 -13.73 20.63 19.07
C TYR A 553 -12.73 21.46 18.27
N SER A 554 -12.17 20.91 17.20
CA SER A 554 -11.58 21.68 16.10
C SER A 554 -12.56 21.64 14.94
N ALA A 555 -13.38 22.69 14.83
CA ALA A 555 -14.15 22.94 13.62
C ALA A 555 -13.16 23.49 12.57
N ILE A 556 -12.95 22.72 11.51
CA ILE A 556 -12.31 23.20 10.28
C ILE A 556 -13.46 23.48 9.33
N ASP A 557 -13.83 24.75 9.21
CA ASP A 557 -14.68 25.23 8.12
C ASP A 557 -13.93 25.02 6.81
N ASN A 558 -14.45 24.13 5.96
CA ASN A 558 -13.96 23.91 4.60
C ASN A 558 -14.99 24.51 3.62
N ASP A 559 -15.04 25.83 3.55
CA ASP A 559 -15.71 26.55 2.45
C ASP A 559 -14.73 26.60 1.27
N SER A 560 -15.00 25.76 0.27
CA SER A 560 -14.32 25.77 -1.02
C SER A 560 -15.25 26.40 -2.05
N SER A 561 -15.46 27.70 -1.95
CA SER A 561 -16.08 28.48 -3.02
C SER A 561 -15.32 29.78 -3.25
N ASN A 562 -14.81 29.90 -4.48
CA ASN A 562 -14.29 31.09 -5.16
C ASN A 562 -12.79 31.39 -5.03
N ASP A 563 -12.02 30.90 -6.00
CA ASP A 563 -10.91 31.67 -6.60
C ASP A 563 -11.03 31.56 -8.13
N ILE A 564 -11.68 32.57 -8.71
CA ILE A 564 -11.57 32.93 -10.13
C ILE A 564 -10.92 34.31 -10.14
N GLU A 565 -9.70 34.41 -10.67
CA GLU A 565 -9.03 35.69 -10.83
C GLU A 565 -9.12 36.18 -12.28
N ASN A 566 -9.60 37.42 -12.38
CA ASN A 566 -9.02 38.51 -13.19
C ASN A 566 -9.46 38.70 -14.64
N ILE A 567 -10.45 39.61 -14.84
CA ILE A 567 -10.42 40.66 -15.87
C ILE A 567 -11.04 41.95 -15.30
N GLY A 568 -10.29 43.05 -15.30
CA GLY A 568 -10.83 44.36 -15.71
C GLY A 568 -11.18 45.40 -14.64
N SER A 569 -10.24 46.33 -14.45
CA SER A 569 -10.32 47.71 -13.92
C SER A 569 -11.66 48.48 -13.99
N GLY A 570 -11.99 49.22 -12.92
CA GLY A 570 -12.84 50.43 -13.00
C GLY A 570 -13.52 50.89 -11.70
N ARG A 571 -12.91 51.84 -10.96
CA ARG A 571 -13.55 52.69 -9.91
C ARG A 571 -14.46 53.76 -10.58
N PRO A 572 -15.23 54.63 -9.87
CA PRO A 572 -15.53 54.73 -8.42
C PRO A 572 -16.98 55.17 -8.03
N LYS A 573 -17.24 55.24 -6.71
CA LYS A 573 -17.93 56.31 -5.92
C LYS A 573 -19.11 55.86 -5.01
N THR A 574 -18.84 55.89 -3.70
CA THR A 574 -19.76 56.14 -2.55
C THR A 574 -20.23 57.62 -2.53
N PRO A 575 -21.17 58.12 -1.67
CA PRO A 575 -21.57 57.67 -0.30
C PRO A 575 -23.11 57.73 -0.04
N GLY A 576 -23.73 57.41 1.11
CA GLY A 576 -23.34 57.03 2.48
C GLY A 576 -24.58 57.10 3.40
N SER A 577 -24.36 56.87 4.71
CA SER A 577 -25.24 57.23 5.86
C SER A 577 -26.56 56.42 6.02
N MET A 578 -27.10 56.08 7.20
CA MET A 578 -26.73 56.05 8.61
C MET A 578 -27.91 55.38 9.38
N LYS A 579 -27.60 54.76 10.52
CA LYS A 579 -28.44 54.59 11.75
C LYS A 579 -29.72 53.74 11.66
N SER A 580 -29.78 52.60 12.37
CA SER A 580 -30.03 52.42 13.82
C SER A 580 -31.50 52.63 14.21
N GLY A 581 -32.11 51.59 14.82
CA GLY A 581 -33.38 51.77 15.52
C GLY A 581 -34.07 50.45 15.90
N SER A 582 -33.78 49.99 17.11
CA SER A 582 -34.38 48.84 17.80
C SER A 582 -35.79 49.17 18.37
N GLY A 583 -36.58 48.13 18.65
CA GLY A 583 -37.80 48.18 19.47
C GLY A 583 -38.92 47.33 18.86
N SER A 584 -39.09 46.05 19.18
CA SER A 584 -39.52 45.42 20.45
C SER A 584 -41.00 45.60 20.78
N GLN A 585 -41.59 44.47 21.20
CA GLN A 585 -42.90 44.25 21.84
C GLN A 585 -44.09 44.03 20.89
N THR A 586 -44.44 42.76 20.61
CA THR A 586 -45.32 41.87 21.39
C THR A 586 -46.74 42.41 21.54
N LEU A 587 -47.70 41.73 20.91
CA LEU A 587 -49.02 41.40 21.48
C LEU A 587 -49.67 40.33 20.61
N GLY A 588 -49.85 39.15 21.21
CA GLY A 588 -50.61 38.06 20.60
C GLY A 588 -52.10 38.29 20.77
N MET A 589 -52.88 37.91 19.76
CA MET A 589 -54.28 37.54 19.98
C MET A 589 -54.73 36.48 18.98
N LYS A 590 -55.47 35.53 19.54
CA LYS A 590 -55.96 34.27 18.99
C LYS A 590 -57.21 34.47 18.13
N VAL A 591 -57.31 33.63 17.10
CA VAL A 591 -58.48 32.79 16.73
C VAL A 591 -59.55 33.35 15.77
N ARG A 592 -59.70 32.54 14.70
CA ARG A 592 -60.87 32.18 13.85
C ARG A 592 -61.38 33.16 12.80
N GLY A 593 -61.46 32.60 11.59
CA GLY A 593 -62.72 32.55 10.84
C GLY A 593 -62.64 33.10 9.42
N SER A 594 -62.59 32.20 8.44
CA SER A 594 -62.88 32.49 7.03
C SER A 594 -64.27 33.15 6.87
N PRO A 595 -64.52 33.85 5.75
CA PRO A 595 -65.42 33.24 4.77
C PRO A 595 -65.06 33.51 3.29
N LYS A 596 -65.88 32.89 2.44
CA LYS A 596 -65.78 32.61 1.00
C LYS A 596 -66.08 33.80 0.05
N ARG A 597 -65.81 33.53 -1.26
CA ARG A 597 -66.38 34.05 -2.54
C ARG A 597 -65.83 35.39 -3.04
N ALA A 598 -65.79 35.75 -4.32
CA ALA A 598 -65.99 35.16 -5.67
C ALA A 598 -65.21 36.09 -6.65
N ASP A 599 -64.74 35.72 -7.84
CA ASP A 599 -65.46 35.72 -9.15
C ASP A 599 -64.40 35.38 -10.25
N SER A 600 -64.60 34.35 -11.10
CA SER A 600 -64.99 34.36 -12.55
C SER A 600 -63.89 34.84 -13.52
N LEU A 601 -63.58 34.18 -14.67
CA LEU A 601 -64.45 33.75 -15.78
C LEU A 601 -63.81 32.65 -16.69
N MET A 602 -64.69 31.70 -17.08
CA MET A 602 -64.86 30.95 -18.37
C MET A 602 -63.71 30.05 -18.93
N ARG A 603 -63.80 28.69 -19.03
CA ARG A 603 -64.74 27.73 -19.71
C ARG A 603 -64.76 27.86 -21.25
N ASP A 604 -64.79 26.82 -22.09
CA ASP A 604 -65.37 25.46 -22.08
C ASP A 604 -64.71 24.63 -23.23
N LYS A 605 -64.76 23.29 -23.37
CA LYS A 605 -65.93 22.40 -23.43
C LYS A 605 -65.48 20.92 -23.55
N ALA A 606 -66.16 19.99 -22.84
CA ALA A 606 -66.15 18.52 -23.04
C ALA A 606 -67.46 18.11 -23.81
N PRO A 607 -67.99 16.85 -23.91
CA PRO A 607 -67.80 15.64 -23.07
C PRO A 607 -68.10 14.23 -23.73
N ALA A 608 -68.30 13.22 -22.86
CA ALA A 608 -68.91 11.87 -22.98
C ALA A 608 -67.91 10.70 -23.21
N GLY A 609 -67.88 9.56 -22.50
CA GLY A 609 -68.78 8.90 -21.53
C GLY A 609 -69.16 7.51 -22.06
N VAL A 610 -68.92 6.39 -21.33
CA VAL A 610 -69.63 5.07 -21.32
C VAL A 610 -68.78 3.96 -20.62
N ARG A 611 -69.44 2.86 -20.23
CA ARG A 611 -69.27 1.93 -19.10
C ARG A 611 -68.60 0.55 -19.40
N LYS A 612 -68.00 -0.04 -18.35
CA LYS A 612 -68.01 -1.47 -17.85
C LYS A 612 -67.40 -2.68 -18.62
N ALA A 613 -67.06 -3.69 -17.79
CA ALA A 613 -66.74 -5.14 -17.98
C ALA A 613 -65.24 -5.48 -18.19
N SER A 614 -64.53 -6.28 -17.38
CA SER A 614 -64.71 -7.64 -16.80
C SER A 614 -64.04 -8.74 -17.63
N GLY A 615 -63.04 -9.43 -17.05
CA GLY A 615 -62.87 -10.89 -17.19
C GLY A 615 -61.74 -11.44 -18.10
N ARG A 616 -60.72 -12.02 -17.45
CA ARG A 616 -60.21 -13.41 -17.53
C ARG A 616 -59.74 -14.04 -18.88
N VAL A 617 -58.65 -14.82 -18.74
CA VAL A 617 -58.12 -15.99 -19.53
C VAL A 617 -56.96 -15.60 -20.45
N GLY A 618 -55.81 -16.29 -20.55
CA GLY A 618 -55.31 -17.55 -20.01
C GLY A 618 -53.92 -17.85 -20.64
N SER A 619 -53.18 -18.75 -20.01
CA SER A 619 -51.83 -19.24 -20.34
C SER A 619 -51.66 -19.86 -21.72
N VAL A 620 -50.45 -19.77 -22.29
CA VAL A 620 -49.89 -20.81 -23.17
C VAL A 620 -48.37 -20.93 -23.02
N ASN A 621 -47.94 -22.18 -22.82
CA ASN A 621 -46.56 -22.67 -22.72
C ASN A 621 -45.82 -22.60 -24.06
N LEU A 622 -44.49 -22.48 -24.00
CA LEU A 622 -43.60 -22.96 -25.06
C LEU A 622 -42.44 -23.73 -24.43
N SER A 623 -42.40 -25.02 -24.74
CA SER A 623 -41.36 -25.99 -24.42
C SER A 623 -40.80 -26.55 -25.73
N SER A 624 -39.47 -26.64 -25.84
CA SER A 624 -38.68 -27.62 -26.62
C SER A 624 -37.27 -27.04 -26.84
N ALA A 625 -36.18 -27.77 -27.00
CA ALA A 625 -35.78 -29.13 -26.65
C ALA A 625 -34.26 -29.19 -26.91
N VAL A 626 -33.59 -30.07 -26.20
CA VAL A 626 -32.16 -30.42 -26.25
C VAL A 626 -31.76 -31.05 -27.59
N THR A 627 -30.54 -30.83 -28.07
CA THR A 627 -29.74 -31.88 -28.76
C THR A 627 -28.23 -31.60 -28.71
N ARG A 628 -27.48 -32.62 -28.26
CA ARG A 628 -26.02 -32.76 -28.34
C ARG A 628 -25.61 -33.19 -29.74
N LYS A 629 -24.39 -32.85 -30.17
CA LYS A 629 -23.61 -33.65 -31.14
C LYS A 629 -22.12 -33.60 -30.82
N ALA A 630 -21.52 -34.79 -30.78
CA ALA A 630 -20.09 -35.08 -30.79
C ALA A 630 -19.81 -36.02 -31.96
N SER A 631 -18.81 -35.70 -32.78
CA SER A 631 -17.98 -36.50 -33.72
C SER A 631 -17.14 -35.45 -34.49
N GLY A 632 -15.83 -35.54 -34.71
CA GLY A 632 -14.97 -36.69 -34.95
C GLY A 632 -14.36 -36.53 -36.34
N ILE A 633 -13.19 -35.87 -36.41
CA ILE A 633 -11.99 -36.04 -37.25
C ILE A 633 -11.00 -34.95 -36.83
#